data_AF-A0A550GR05-F1
#
_entry.id   AF-A0A550GR05-F1
#
_cell.length_a   1.000
_cell.length_b   1.000
_cell.length_c   1.000
_cell.angle_alpha   90.00
_cell.angle_beta   90.00
_cell.angle_gamma   90.00
#
_symmetry.space_group_name_H-M   'P 1'
#
loop_
_entity.id
_entity.type
_entity.pdbx_description
1 polymer ?
#
loop_
_entity_poly.entity_id
_entity_poly.type
_entity_poly.pdbx_seq_one_letter_code
_entity_poly.pdbx_strand_id
1 'polypeptide(L)' 'MNFSELVEQDVFADNQKIAKVKDVVFDPEEWRITHLIIELNKEAA' A
#
# COMPACT_ATOMS: atom_id res chain seq x y z
N MET A 1 -7.52 -13.24 3.22
CA MET A 1 -6.88 -12.03 2.68
C MET A 1 -5.56 -12.46 2.10
N ASN A 2 -5.51 -12.65 0.79
CA ASN A 2 -4.28 -13.00 0.10
C ASN A 2 -3.44 -11.73 -0.10
N PHE A 3 -2.12 -11.84 -0.01
CA PHE A 3 -1.19 -10.73 -0.25
C PHE A 3 -1.42 -10.06 -1.62
N SER A 4 -1.83 -10.85 -2.62
CA SER A 4 -2.19 -10.35 -3.96
C SER A 4 -3.43 -9.45 -3.99
N GLU A 5 -4.29 -9.47 -2.96
CA GLU A 5 -5.46 -8.58 -2.86
C GLU A 5 -5.10 -7.23 -2.22
N LEU A 6 -3.98 -7.16 -1.48
CA LEU A 6 -3.45 -5.93 -0.90
C LEU A 6 -2.67 -5.11 -1.93
N VAL A 7 -1.94 -5.80 -2.81
CA VAL A 7 -1.34 -5.20 -3.99
C VAL A 7 -2.48 -4.77 -4.90
N GLU A 8 -2.43 -3.55 -5.40
CA GLU A 8 -3.47 -2.86 -6.17
C GLU A 8 -4.57 -2.13 -5.41
N GLN A 9 -4.53 -2.08 -4.08
CA GLN A 9 -5.49 -1.26 -3.35
C GLN A 9 -5.24 0.24 -3.54
N ASP A 10 -6.33 1.00 -3.64
CA ASP A 10 -6.29 2.45 -3.69
C ASP A 10 -6.08 3.03 -2.29
N VAL A 11 -5.13 3.95 -2.18
CA VAL A 11 -4.80 4.65 -0.94
C VAL A 11 -5.43 6.03 -0.97
N PHE A 12 -6.27 6.29 0.02
CA PHE A 12 -6.98 7.56 0.18
C PHE A 12 -6.45 8.31 1.41
N ALA A 13 -6.20 9.61 1.24
CA ALA A 13 -5.97 10.54 2.34
C ALA A 13 -6.93 11.71 2.17
N ASP A 14 -7.57 12.17 3.25
CA ASP A 14 -8.54 13.27 3.24
C ASP A 14 -9.62 13.13 2.15
N ASN A 15 -10.11 11.90 1.96
CA ASN A 15 -11.13 11.56 0.96
C ASN A 15 -10.69 11.72 -0.52
N GLN A 16 -9.40 11.92 -0.77
CA GLN A 16 -8.79 11.96 -2.09
C GLN A 16 -7.90 10.75 -2.32
N LYS A 17 -7.97 10.16 -3.51
CA LYS A 17 -7.06 9.08 -3.92
C LYS A 17 -5.67 9.66 -4.16
N ILE A 18 -4.71 9.29 -3.33
CA ILE A 18 -3.34 9.81 -3.39
C ILE A 18 -2.33 8.80 -3.95
N ALA A 19 -2.60 7.50 -3.82
CA ALA A 19 -1.64 6.47 -4.21
C ALA A 19 -2.33 5.14 -4.54
N LYS A 20 -1.53 4.19 -5.06
CA LYS A 20 -1.90 2.78 -5.21
C LYS A 20 -0.85 1.91 -4.51
N VAL A 21 -1.28 0.88 -3.78
CA VAL A 21 -0.35 -0.08 -3.15
C VAL A 21 0.30 -0.90 -4.26
N LYS A 22 1.63 -0.85 -4.31
CA LYS A 22 2.45 -1.57 -5.28
C LYS A 22 3.02 -2.85 -4.68
N ASP A 23 3.41 -2.80 -3.41
CA ASP A 23 3.99 -3.94 -2.72
C ASP A 23 3.87 -3.77 -1.20
N VAL A 24 4.19 -4.82 -0.45
CA VAL A 24 4.18 -4.81 1.01
C VAL A 24 5.43 -5.48 1.55
N VAL A 25 5.99 -4.92 2.62
CA VAL A 25 7.14 -5.50 3.31
C VAL A 25 6.63 -6.34 4.46
N PHE A 26 6.89 -7.64 4.37
CA PHE A 26 6.54 -8.61 5.40
C PHE A 26 7.76 -8.96 6.24
N ASP A 27 7.61 -8.91 7.56
CA ASP A 27 8.58 -9.40 8.52
C ASP A 27 8.27 -10.87 8.86
N PRO A 28 9.11 -11.83 8.43
CA PRO A 28 8.89 -13.24 8.70
C PRO A 28 9.27 -13.66 10.13
N GLU A 29 10.05 -12.88 10.86
CA GLU A 29 10.44 -13.20 12.23
C GLU A 29 9.31 -12.89 13.21
N GLU A 30 8.64 -11.74 13.03
CA GLU A 30 7.49 -11.33 13.85
C GLU A 30 6.13 -11.67 13.23
N TRP A 31 6.14 -12.26 12.03
CA TRP A 31 4.95 -12.64 11.25
C TRP A 31 3.95 -11.48 11.07
N ARG A 32 4.45 -10.30 10.63
CA ARG A 32 3.61 -9.10 10.45
C ARG A 32 4.06 -8.24 9.27
N ILE A 33 3.10 -7.49 8.71
CA ILE A 33 3.40 -6.45 7.71
C ILE A 33 3.94 -5.23 8.45
N THR A 34 5.11 -4.74 8.03
CA THR A 34 5.75 -3.57 8.67
C THR A 34 5.64 -2.31 7.83
N HIS A 35 5.67 -2.44 6.50
CA HIS A 35 5.61 -1.29 5.60
C HIS A 35 4.76 -1.59 4.37
N LEU A 36 4.13 -0.55 3.84
CA LEU A 36 3.43 -0.58 2.56
C LEU A 36 4.21 0.26 1.56
N ILE A 37 4.52 -0.32 0.40
CA ILE A 37 5.14 0.38 -0.71
C ILE A 37 4.02 0.90 -1.60
N ILE A 38 3.88 2.22 -1.66
CA ILE A 38 2.82 2.89 -2.43
C ILE A 38 3.43 3.70 -3.57
N GLU A 39 2.75 3.73 -4.70
CA GLU A 39 3.06 4.59 -5.83
C GLU A 39 2.13 5.81 -5.78
N LEU A 40 2.70 6.98 -5.48
CA LEU A 40 1.96 8.24 -5.40
C LEU A 40 1.52 8.69 -6.80
N ASN A 41 0.28 9.14 -6.92
CA ASN A 41 -0.20 9.75 -8.15
C ASN A 41 0.37 11.16 -8.27
N LYS A 42 0.96 11.48 -9.43
CA LYS A 42 1.59 12.77 -9.75
C LYS A 42 0.68 14.00 -9.58
N GLU A 43 -0.65 13.81 -9.52
CA GLU A 43 -1.63 14.88 -9.30
C GLU A 43 -1.72 15.32 -7.83
N ALA A 44 -1.10 14.59 -6.89
CA ALA A 44 -1.08 14.91 -5.46
C ALA A 44 0.22 15.61 -4.99
N ALA A 45 1.08 16.05 -5.93
CA ALA A 45 2.38 16.68 -5.64
C ALA A 45 2.37 18.19 -5.88
#